data_AF-A0A9J8DBW8-F1
#
_entry.id   AF-A0A9J8DBW8-F1
#
_cell.length_a   1.000
_cell.length_b   1.000
_cell.length_c   1.000
_cell.angle_alpha   90.00
_cell.angle_beta   90.00
_cell.angle_gamma   90.00
#
_symmetry.space_group_name_H-M   'P 1'
#
loop_
_entity.id
_entity.type
_entity.pdbx_description
1 polymer ?
#
loop_
_entity_poly.entity_id
_entity_poly.type
_entity_poly.pdbx_seq_one_letter_code
_entity_poly.pdbx_strand_id
1 'polypeptide(L)'
;GLVLSSQIGILRYKKYLREQRPDIKHYFDTWHVSKGLAKKIDALGKERSCGEVLAWRRSIINHLYWCASSSKTGEEAVEKNGSLSPTTSKNVHHHDSDLFPVCAHPPLEMRAWLTPSTKACERFCDLMINQRLLKDVAKLSPHHQTSSVEGFHSLILKFAPKNVAFSFVGMLNRLHLAALHYNENSNREYACSQSGEPSIRVKWPKNTKKGGNIPF
;
A
#
# COMPACT_ATOMS: atom_id res chain seq x y z
N GLY A 1 8.91 14.78 19.25
CA GLY A 1 9.62 13.74 20.02
C GLY A 1 9.50 12.36 19.41
N LEU A 2 8.33 11.71 19.48
CA LEU A 2 8.16 10.28 19.20
C LEU A 2 8.26 9.84 17.71
N VAL A 3 7.89 10.70 16.76
CA VAL A 3 7.93 10.36 15.31
C VAL A 3 9.35 10.32 14.74
N LEU A 4 10.26 11.14 15.28
CA LEU A 4 11.67 11.16 14.88
C LEU A 4 12.43 9.95 15.43
N SER A 5 12.12 9.51 16.65
CA SER A 5 12.74 8.33 17.27
C SER A 5 12.41 7.03 16.52
N SER A 6 11.18 6.87 16.03
CA SER A 6 10.80 5.69 15.24
C SER A 6 11.43 5.66 13.84
N GLN A 7 11.56 6.81 13.16
CA GLN A 7 12.26 6.89 11.87
C GLN A 7 13.77 6.61 12.00
N ILE A 8 14.41 7.11 13.06
CA ILE A 8 15.83 6.83 13.33
C ILE A 8 16.06 5.34 13.63
N GLY A 9 15.16 4.70 14.38
CA GLY A 9 15.20 3.26 14.64
C GLY A 9 15.10 2.42 13.37
N ILE A 10 14.18 2.75 12.46
CA ILE A 10 14.01 2.05 11.18
C ILE A 10 15.26 2.20 10.29
N LEU A 11 15.85 3.40 10.23
CA LEU A 11 17.06 3.63 9.42
C LEU A 11 18.27 2.87 9.98
N ARG A 12 18.42 2.80 11.31
CA ARG A 12 19.46 2.00 11.98
C ARG A 12 19.27 0.51 11.75
N TYR A 13 18.04 0.02 11.80
CA TYR A 13 17.71 -1.38 11.53
C TYR A 13 17.97 -1.77 10.06
N LYS A 14 17.57 -0.92 9.10
CA LYS A 14 17.90 -1.11 7.67
C LYS A 14 19.40 -1.20 7.44
N LYS A 15 20.19 -0.35 8.12
CA LYS A 15 21.65 -0.35 8.04
C LYS A 15 22.22 -1.65 8.64
N TYR A 16 21.79 -2.02 9.83
CA TYR A 16 22.20 -3.24 10.51
C TYR A 16 21.95 -4.49 9.67
N LEU A 17 20.73 -4.67 9.14
CA LEU A 17 20.43 -5.84 8.31
C LEU A 17 21.32 -5.93 7.07
N ARG A 18 21.55 -4.79 6.39
CA ARG A 18 22.39 -4.77 5.19
C ARG A 18 23.85 -5.09 5.47
N GLU A 19 24.39 -4.60 6.59
CA GLU A 19 25.82 -4.70 6.89
C GLU A 19 26.18 -5.94 7.70
N GLN A 20 25.29 -6.36 8.59
CA GLN A 20 25.56 -7.40 9.57
C GLN A 20 24.83 -8.72 9.25
N ARG A 21 23.74 -8.68 8.48
CA ARG A 21 22.91 -9.86 8.16
C ARG A 21 22.50 -9.92 6.68
N PRO A 22 23.47 -9.92 5.73
CA PRO A 22 23.17 -9.95 4.30
C PRO A 22 22.52 -11.27 3.84
N ASP A 23 22.63 -12.32 4.65
CA ASP A 23 21.97 -13.62 4.49
C ASP A 23 20.44 -13.52 4.61
N ILE A 24 19.93 -12.53 5.35
CA ILE A 24 18.49 -12.36 5.57
C ILE A 24 17.88 -11.55 4.43
N LYS A 25 17.01 -12.19 3.65
CA LYS A 25 16.15 -11.49 2.69
C LYS A 25 15.05 -10.74 3.43
N HIS A 26 15.24 -9.44 3.59
CA HIS A 26 14.30 -8.55 4.27
C HIS A 26 13.40 -7.79 3.30
N TYR A 27 12.10 -7.77 3.60
CA TYR A 27 11.08 -7.06 2.84
C TYR A 27 10.48 -5.87 3.60
N PHE A 28 9.91 -4.92 2.88
CA PHE A 28 9.15 -3.80 3.40
C PHE A 28 7.65 -4.07 3.28
N ASP A 29 6.91 -3.63 4.30
CA ASP A 29 5.46 -3.59 4.23
C ASP A 29 5.02 -2.57 3.17
N THR A 30 4.27 -3.06 2.18
CA THR A 30 3.75 -2.28 1.06
C THR A 30 2.87 -1.12 1.53
N TRP A 31 2.16 -1.25 2.65
CA TRP A 31 1.36 -0.17 3.21
C TRP A 31 2.19 1.03 3.63
N HIS A 32 3.35 0.81 4.24
CA HIS A 32 4.22 1.91 4.67
C HIS A 32 4.76 2.69 3.47
N VAL A 33 5.18 1.97 2.41
CA VAL A 33 5.67 2.60 1.18
C VAL A 33 4.54 3.32 0.45
N SER A 34 3.37 2.68 0.31
CA SER A 34 2.20 3.27 -0.37
C SER A 34 1.71 4.52 0.35
N LYS A 35 1.66 4.52 1.69
CA LYS A 35 1.33 5.70 2.49
C LYS A 35 2.33 6.83 2.29
N GLY A 36 3.62 6.51 2.20
CA GLY A 36 4.68 7.49 1.91
C GLY A 36 4.54 8.10 0.52
N LEU A 37 4.30 7.26 -0.49
CA LEU A 37 4.08 7.68 -1.88
C LEU A 37 2.80 8.53 -2.01
N ALA A 38 1.71 8.11 -1.37
CA ALA A 38 0.44 8.83 -1.36
C ALA A 38 0.60 10.27 -0.84
N LYS A 39 1.37 10.46 0.23
CA LYS A 39 1.69 11.79 0.76
C LYS A 39 2.49 12.64 -0.23
N LYS A 40 3.42 12.05 -0.97
CA LYS A 40 4.19 12.77 -2.00
C LYS A 40 3.31 13.18 -3.18
N ILE A 41 2.40 12.31 -3.61
CA ILE A 41 1.39 12.62 -4.64
C ILE A 41 0.46 13.74 -4.15
N ASP A 42 -0.02 13.65 -2.91
CA ASP A 42 -0.88 14.68 -2.29
C ASP A 42 -0.17 16.04 -2.19
N ALA A 43 1.14 16.03 -1.93
CA ALA A 43 1.95 17.26 -1.93
C ALA A 43 2.15 17.80 -3.35
N LEU A 44 2.45 16.93 -4.32
CA LEU A 44 2.62 17.30 -5.73
C LEU A 44 1.35 17.91 -6.30
N GLY A 45 0.18 17.31 -6.03
CA GLY A 45 -1.11 17.82 -6.49
C GLY A 45 -1.50 19.19 -5.93
N LYS A 46 -0.85 19.65 -4.86
CA LYS A 46 -1.04 20.99 -4.29
C LYS A 46 -0.10 22.03 -4.91
N GLU A 47 0.92 21.61 -5.65
CA GLU A 47 1.77 22.55 -6.39
C GLU A 47 0.98 23.22 -7.51
N ARG A 48 1.32 24.49 -7.80
CA ARG A 48 0.70 25.24 -8.91
C ARG A 48 0.89 24.46 -10.22
N SER A 49 -0.23 24.27 -10.93
CA SER A 49 -0.32 23.56 -12.22
C SER A 49 -0.05 22.06 -12.16
N CYS A 50 -0.18 21.40 -11.00
CA CYS A 50 0.03 19.95 -10.85
C CYS A 50 -1.23 19.18 -10.36
N GLY A 51 -2.39 19.84 -10.27
CA GLY A 51 -3.60 19.27 -9.67
C GLY A 51 -4.14 18.02 -10.37
N GLU A 52 -3.92 17.89 -11.69
CA GLU A 52 -4.34 16.73 -12.49
C GLU A 52 -3.75 15.39 -12.01
N VAL A 53 -2.58 15.42 -11.33
CA VAL A 53 -1.94 14.22 -10.77
C VAL A 53 -2.83 13.54 -9.71
N LEU A 54 -3.70 14.29 -9.02
CA LEU A 54 -4.57 13.74 -7.99
C LEU A 54 -5.61 12.76 -8.54
N ALA A 55 -6.02 12.91 -9.81
CA ALA A 55 -6.92 11.96 -10.48
C ALA A 55 -6.28 10.56 -10.57
N TRP A 56 -4.96 10.51 -10.67
CA TRP A 56 -4.18 9.27 -10.79
C TRP A 56 -3.82 8.65 -9.44
N ARG A 57 -3.98 9.38 -8.34
CA ARG A 57 -3.53 8.96 -7.00
C ARG A 57 -3.98 7.55 -6.63
N ARG A 58 -5.26 7.22 -6.81
CA ARG A 58 -5.77 5.89 -6.46
C ARG A 58 -5.13 4.81 -7.33
N SER A 59 -5.05 5.03 -8.64
CA SER A 59 -4.43 4.09 -9.58
C SER A 59 -2.95 3.87 -9.30
N ILE A 60 -2.20 4.93 -8.96
CA ILE A 60 -0.78 4.81 -8.61
C ILE A 60 -0.59 3.93 -7.37
N ILE A 61 -1.43 4.13 -6.33
CA ILE A 61 -1.34 3.33 -5.12
C ILE A 61 -1.74 1.87 -5.37
N ASN A 62 -2.82 1.63 -6.12
CA ASN A 62 -3.23 0.28 -6.46
C ASN A 62 -2.17 -0.43 -7.32
N HIS A 63 -1.56 0.29 -8.27
CA HIS A 63 -0.47 -0.21 -9.11
C HIS A 63 0.74 -0.64 -8.28
N LEU A 64 1.11 0.14 -7.27
CA LEU A 64 2.21 -0.22 -6.36
C LEU A 64 1.91 -1.53 -5.60
N TYR A 65 0.68 -1.73 -5.14
CA TYR A 65 0.26 -3.00 -4.52
C TYR A 65 0.31 -4.15 -5.51
N TRP A 66 -0.14 -3.93 -6.74
CA TRP A 66 -0.09 -4.93 -7.79
C TRP A 66 1.36 -5.28 -8.20
N CYS A 67 2.27 -4.31 -8.25
CA CYS A 67 3.70 -4.54 -8.45
C CYS A 67 4.26 -5.46 -7.36
N ALA A 68 3.92 -5.20 -6.10
CA ALA A 68 4.36 -6.04 -4.99
C ALA A 68 3.81 -7.47 -5.09
N SER A 69 2.50 -7.63 -5.36
CA SER A 69 1.84 -8.94 -5.32
C SER A 69 2.06 -9.80 -6.56
N SER A 70 2.34 -9.18 -7.72
CA SER A 70 2.46 -9.90 -9.00
C SER A 70 3.90 -10.19 -9.41
N SER A 71 4.89 -9.56 -8.78
CA SER A 71 6.29 -9.75 -9.13
C SER A 71 6.94 -10.90 -8.38
N LYS A 72 7.79 -11.64 -9.09
CA LYS A 72 8.62 -12.72 -8.55
C LYS A 72 9.91 -12.18 -7.95
N THR A 73 10.42 -11.07 -8.48
CA THR A 73 11.67 -10.43 -8.04
C THR A 73 11.49 -8.95 -7.74
N GLY A 74 12.45 -8.37 -7.02
CA GLY A 74 12.45 -6.94 -6.73
C GLY A 74 12.69 -6.10 -7.99
N GLU A 75 13.52 -6.60 -8.89
CA GLU A 75 13.81 -6.02 -10.20
C GLU A 75 12.53 -5.96 -11.06
N GLU A 76 11.77 -7.06 -11.12
CA GLU A 76 10.49 -7.08 -11.84
C GLU A 76 9.48 -6.08 -11.23
N ALA A 77 9.45 -5.93 -9.89
CA ALA A 77 8.61 -4.93 -9.23
C ALA A 77 9.04 -3.49 -9.59
N VAL A 78 10.34 -3.24 -9.75
CA VAL A 78 10.87 -1.93 -10.18
C VAL A 78 10.47 -1.62 -11.62
N GLU A 79 10.61 -2.59 -12.53
CA GLU A 79 10.23 -2.43 -13.93
C GLU A 79 8.73 -2.19 -14.09
N LYS A 80 7.89 -2.96 -13.38
CA LYS A 80 6.44 -2.72 -13.33
C LYS A 80 6.09 -1.36 -12.74
N ASN A 81 6.78 -0.90 -11.69
CA ASN A 81 6.51 0.44 -11.15
C ASN A 81 6.94 1.55 -12.13
N GLY A 82 8.08 1.36 -12.80
CA GLY A 82 8.64 2.29 -13.77
C GLY A 82 7.75 2.50 -14.99
N SER A 83 7.12 1.44 -15.48
CA SER A 83 6.21 1.49 -16.65
C SER A 83 5.02 2.43 -16.47
N LEU A 84 4.61 2.72 -15.22
CA LEU A 84 3.50 3.64 -14.96
C LEU A 84 3.76 5.06 -15.50
N SER A 85 5.03 5.49 -15.56
CA SER A 85 5.39 6.83 -16.08
C SER A 85 5.11 6.98 -17.58
N PRO A 86 5.67 6.14 -18.48
CA PRO A 86 5.36 6.20 -19.91
C PRO A 86 3.90 5.87 -20.23
N THR A 87 3.25 4.99 -19.45
CA THR A 87 1.82 4.70 -19.62
C THR A 87 0.96 5.92 -19.32
N THR A 88 1.18 6.59 -18.19
CA THR A 88 0.34 7.73 -17.76
C THR A 88 0.58 9.00 -18.58
N SER A 89 1.81 9.19 -19.09
CA SER A 89 2.20 10.39 -19.84
C SER A 89 1.99 10.28 -21.34
N LYS A 90 2.22 9.09 -21.94
CA LYS A 90 2.24 8.91 -23.40
C LYS A 90 1.33 7.79 -23.88
N ASN A 91 0.57 7.15 -22.98
CA ASN A 91 -0.24 5.97 -23.29
C ASN A 91 0.58 4.83 -23.95
N VAL A 92 1.85 4.70 -23.52
CA VAL A 92 2.77 3.68 -24.03
C VAL A 92 2.67 2.44 -23.14
N HIS A 93 2.34 1.30 -23.76
CA HIS A 93 2.13 0.01 -23.08
C HIS A 93 3.20 -1.05 -23.41
N HIS A 94 4.13 -0.71 -24.31
CA HIS A 94 5.29 -1.52 -24.65
C HIS A 94 6.54 -0.87 -24.08
N HIS A 95 7.39 -1.66 -23.44
CA HIS A 95 8.54 -1.18 -22.69
C HIS A 95 9.82 -1.89 -23.15
N ASP A 96 10.92 -1.16 -23.10
CA ASP A 96 12.26 -1.70 -23.34
C ASP A 96 12.78 -2.37 -22.05
N SER A 97 12.19 -3.52 -21.72
CA SER A 97 12.45 -4.26 -20.49
C SER A 97 12.19 -5.74 -20.68
N ASP A 98 13.20 -6.57 -20.41
CA ASP A 98 13.07 -8.04 -20.51
C ASP A 98 12.14 -8.62 -19.43
N LEU A 99 12.05 -7.95 -18.27
CA LEU A 99 11.27 -8.40 -17.12
C LEU A 99 9.80 -7.99 -17.20
N PHE A 100 9.49 -6.87 -17.87
CA PHE A 100 8.14 -6.39 -18.06
C PHE A 100 7.97 -5.65 -19.41
N PRO A 101 7.97 -6.37 -20.54
CA PRO A 101 7.97 -5.77 -21.87
C PRO A 101 6.61 -5.19 -22.29
N VAL A 102 5.51 -5.62 -21.66
CA VAL A 102 4.15 -5.17 -21.99
C VAL A 102 3.26 -5.06 -20.76
N CYS A 103 2.39 -4.05 -20.73
CA CYS A 103 1.41 -3.87 -19.66
C CYS A 103 0.45 -5.06 -19.53
N ALA A 104 0.16 -5.48 -18.29
CA ALA A 104 -0.66 -6.66 -17.99
C ALA A 104 -2.16 -6.34 -17.80
N HIS A 105 -2.69 -5.39 -18.56
CA HIS A 105 -4.09 -5.01 -18.51
C HIS A 105 -4.70 -4.95 -19.92
N PRO A 106 -6.02 -5.16 -20.07
CA PRO A 106 -6.71 -4.91 -21.33
C PRO A 106 -6.65 -3.41 -21.69
N PRO A 107 -7.04 -3.02 -22.91
CA PRO A 107 -7.13 -1.61 -23.30
C PRO A 107 -7.87 -0.79 -22.25
N LEU A 108 -7.26 0.30 -21.81
CA LEU A 108 -7.85 1.17 -20.80
C LEU A 108 -8.93 2.04 -21.43
N GLU A 109 -10.07 2.14 -20.76
CA GLU A 109 -11.13 3.10 -21.12
C GLU A 109 -10.61 4.54 -21.09
N MET A 110 -11.32 5.46 -21.74
CA MET A 110 -10.94 6.87 -21.82
C MET A 110 -10.61 7.45 -20.44
N ARG A 111 -9.32 7.73 -20.22
CA ARG A 111 -8.81 8.45 -19.05
C ARG A 111 -8.29 9.81 -19.45
N ALA A 112 -8.35 10.76 -18.52
CA ALA A 112 -7.60 12.00 -18.60
C ALA A 112 -6.10 11.70 -18.34
N TRP A 113 -5.40 11.34 -19.42
CA TRP A 113 -3.93 11.18 -19.41
C TRP A 113 -3.25 12.46 -18.97
N LEU A 114 -2.10 12.34 -18.31
CA LEU A 114 -1.29 13.52 -18.01
C LEU A 114 -0.77 14.08 -19.33
N THR A 115 -0.92 15.39 -19.52
CA THR A 115 -0.50 16.01 -20.77
C THR A 115 1.04 16.01 -20.85
N PRO A 116 1.65 15.45 -21.92
CA PRO A 116 3.10 15.46 -22.10
C PRO A 116 3.69 16.87 -21.99
N SER A 117 4.93 16.97 -21.50
CA SER A 117 5.69 18.23 -21.39
C SER A 117 5.02 19.30 -20.51
N THR A 118 4.04 18.91 -19.69
CA THR A 118 3.55 19.76 -18.61
C THR A 118 4.37 19.55 -17.35
N LYS A 119 4.42 20.58 -16.52
CA LYS A 119 5.03 20.49 -15.19
C LYS A 119 4.45 19.33 -14.36
N ALA A 120 3.13 19.09 -14.43
CA ALA A 120 2.48 18.00 -13.74
C ALA A 120 3.04 16.64 -14.16
N CYS A 121 3.15 16.41 -15.47
CA CYS A 121 3.66 15.19 -16.05
C CYS A 121 5.14 14.96 -15.70
N GLU A 122 6.00 15.96 -15.86
CA GLU A 122 7.44 15.84 -15.56
C GLU A 122 7.66 15.51 -14.08
N ARG A 123 7.01 16.26 -13.19
CA ARG A 123 7.14 16.05 -11.73
C ARG A 123 6.58 14.71 -11.28
N PHE A 124 5.52 14.22 -11.94
CA PHE A 124 4.99 12.88 -11.71
C PHE A 124 6.00 11.80 -12.14
N CYS A 125 6.55 11.91 -13.36
CA CYS A 125 7.56 10.97 -13.85
C CYS A 125 8.77 10.94 -12.93
N ASP A 126 9.31 12.10 -12.53
CA ASP A 126 10.43 12.23 -11.58
C ASP A 126 10.15 11.52 -10.24
N LEU A 127 8.91 11.62 -9.75
CA LEU A 127 8.50 10.96 -8.51
C LEU A 127 8.50 9.43 -8.66
N MET A 128 8.01 8.92 -9.79
CA MET A 128 7.88 7.49 -10.05
C MET A 128 9.23 6.80 -10.32
N ILE A 129 10.17 7.49 -10.96
CA ILE A 129 11.53 6.98 -11.22
C ILE A 129 12.53 7.33 -10.10
N ASN A 130 12.06 7.91 -9.00
CA ASN A 130 12.94 8.33 -7.92
C ASN A 130 13.74 7.15 -7.35
N GLN A 131 15.06 7.25 -7.36
CA GLN A 131 15.96 6.17 -6.93
C GLN A 131 15.71 5.66 -5.50
N ARG A 132 15.24 6.52 -4.58
CA ARG A 132 14.88 6.06 -3.22
C ARG A 132 13.58 5.25 -3.23
N LEU A 133 12.59 5.68 -4.02
CA LEU A 133 11.35 4.92 -4.21
C LEU A 133 11.67 3.57 -4.84
N LEU A 134 12.44 3.53 -5.93
CA LEU A 134 12.76 2.28 -6.63
C LEU A 134 13.51 1.29 -5.72
N LYS A 135 14.43 1.76 -4.86
CA LYS A 135 15.10 0.93 -3.84
C LYS A 135 14.13 0.36 -2.80
N ASP A 136 13.09 1.10 -2.43
CA ASP A 136 12.05 0.60 -1.54
C ASP A 136 11.10 -0.36 -2.28
N VAL A 137 10.78 -0.09 -3.56
CA VAL A 137 9.96 -0.94 -4.45
C VAL A 137 10.59 -2.31 -4.63
N ALA A 138 11.90 -2.36 -4.87
CA ALA A 138 12.66 -3.61 -5.02
C ALA A 138 12.62 -4.52 -3.78
N LYS A 139 12.20 -3.97 -2.63
CA LYS A 139 12.10 -4.70 -1.37
C LYS A 139 10.66 -4.87 -0.90
N LEU A 140 9.65 -4.56 -1.71
CA LEU A 140 8.26 -4.76 -1.31
C LEU A 140 7.98 -6.24 -1.03
N SER A 141 7.24 -6.50 0.04
CA SER A 141 6.81 -7.86 0.36
C SER A 141 5.83 -8.37 -0.68
N PRO A 142 6.08 -9.53 -1.32
CA PRO A 142 5.11 -10.18 -2.20
C PRO A 142 4.01 -10.91 -1.41
N HIS A 143 4.28 -11.22 -0.14
CA HIS A 143 3.35 -11.94 0.73
C HIS A 143 2.34 -10.99 1.37
N HIS A 144 1.10 -11.48 1.49
CA HIS A 144 -0.08 -10.82 2.01
C HIS A 144 0.24 -9.91 3.20
N GLN A 145 -0.30 -8.70 3.09
CA GLN A 145 -0.13 -7.58 4.00
C GLN A 145 -0.31 -8.01 5.46
N THR A 146 0.43 -7.35 6.37
CA THR A 146 0.30 -7.55 7.82
C THR A 146 -1.09 -7.23 8.37
N SER A 147 -2.05 -6.84 7.52
CA SER A 147 -3.44 -6.49 7.87
C SER A 147 -4.15 -7.57 8.67
N SER A 148 -3.90 -8.86 8.42
CA SER A 148 -4.45 -9.97 9.21
C SER A 148 -3.89 -9.97 10.64
N VAL A 149 -2.58 -9.83 10.76
CA VAL A 149 -1.86 -9.73 12.04
C VAL A 149 -2.25 -8.45 12.79
N GLU A 150 -2.34 -7.31 12.12
CA GLU A 150 -2.79 -6.04 12.69
C GLU A 150 -4.27 -6.10 13.12
N GLY A 151 -5.12 -6.76 12.33
CA GLY A 151 -6.51 -7.03 12.64
C GLY A 151 -6.66 -7.88 13.90
N PHE A 152 -5.86 -8.94 14.01
CA PHE A 152 -5.82 -9.78 15.20
C PHE A 152 -5.31 -9.01 16.43
N HIS A 153 -4.23 -8.22 16.29
CA HIS A 153 -3.73 -7.38 17.39
C HIS A 153 -4.76 -6.34 17.85
N SER A 154 -5.49 -5.73 16.92
CA SER A 154 -6.57 -4.79 17.24
C SER A 154 -7.70 -5.48 18.01
N LEU A 155 -8.00 -6.73 17.69
CA LEU A 155 -8.98 -7.54 18.41
C LEU A 155 -8.50 -7.91 19.81
N ILE A 156 -7.23 -8.30 19.97
CA ILE A 156 -6.62 -8.52 21.30
C ILE A 156 -6.79 -7.28 22.16
N LEU A 157 -6.50 -6.08 21.65
CA LEU A 157 -6.65 -4.83 22.39
C LEU A 157 -8.10 -4.55 22.82
N LYS A 158 -9.09 -5.10 22.11
CA LYS A 158 -10.51 -4.98 22.46
C LYS A 158 -10.91 -5.93 23.59
N PHE A 159 -10.41 -7.16 23.59
CA PHE A 159 -10.71 -8.17 24.62
C PHE A 159 -9.84 -8.02 25.86
N ALA A 160 -8.58 -7.63 25.70
CA ALA A 160 -7.59 -7.41 26.75
C ALA A 160 -6.89 -6.05 26.58
N PRO A 161 -7.55 -4.94 26.96
CA PRO A 161 -6.97 -3.60 26.89
C PRO A 161 -5.71 -3.48 27.74
N LYS A 162 -4.67 -2.80 27.22
CA LYS A 162 -3.37 -2.62 27.92
C LYS A 162 -3.47 -1.80 29.21
N ASN A 163 -4.52 -1.02 29.38
CA ASN A 163 -4.73 -0.14 30.54
C ASN A 163 -5.50 -0.83 31.68
N VAL A 164 -5.81 -2.12 31.56
CA VAL A 164 -6.52 -2.89 32.59
C VAL A 164 -5.62 -4.04 33.04
N ALA A 165 -5.40 -4.16 34.34
CA ALA A 165 -4.69 -5.29 34.92
C ALA A 165 -5.63 -6.50 34.98
N PHE A 166 -5.15 -7.64 34.46
CA PHE A 166 -5.87 -8.91 34.53
C PHE A 166 -5.03 -9.92 35.31
N SER A 167 -5.69 -10.83 36.03
CA SER A 167 -5.03 -12.04 36.51
C SER A 167 -4.53 -12.87 35.33
N PHE A 168 -3.55 -13.75 35.56
CA PHE A 168 -3.02 -14.63 34.52
C PHE A 168 -4.13 -15.40 33.79
N VAL A 169 -5.02 -16.06 34.55
CA VAL A 169 -6.19 -16.79 34.00
C VAL A 169 -7.12 -15.84 33.26
N GLY A 170 -7.34 -14.63 33.78
CA GLY A 170 -8.17 -13.62 33.14
C GLY A 170 -7.63 -13.15 31.79
N MET A 171 -6.31 -12.99 31.66
CA MET A 171 -5.64 -12.64 30.41
C MET A 171 -5.71 -13.78 29.41
N LEU A 172 -5.39 -15.00 29.85
CA LEU A 172 -5.42 -16.21 29.02
C LEU A 172 -6.80 -16.43 28.38
N ASN A 173 -7.87 -16.37 29.17
CA ASN A 173 -9.24 -16.55 28.67
C ASN A 173 -9.64 -15.47 27.64
N ARG A 174 -9.22 -14.22 27.84
CA ARG A 174 -9.50 -13.12 26.90
C ARG A 174 -8.73 -13.28 25.59
N LEU A 175 -7.48 -13.75 25.65
CA LEU A 175 -6.70 -14.07 24.46
C LEU A 175 -7.33 -15.24 23.69
N HIS A 176 -7.80 -16.29 24.37
CA HIS A 176 -8.55 -17.37 23.74
C HIS A 176 -9.84 -16.87 23.07
N LEU A 177 -10.62 -16.02 23.74
CA LEU A 177 -11.83 -15.43 23.16
C LEU A 177 -11.52 -14.56 21.93
N ALA A 178 -10.43 -13.77 21.97
CA ALA A 178 -9.99 -13.00 20.83
C ALA A 178 -9.59 -13.91 19.66
N ALA A 179 -8.87 -15.00 19.91
CA ALA A 179 -8.49 -15.98 18.89
C ALA A 179 -9.71 -16.67 18.27
N LEU A 180 -10.65 -17.15 19.08
CA LEU A 180 -11.90 -17.75 18.61
C LEU A 180 -12.69 -16.77 17.76
N HIS A 181 -12.87 -15.53 18.22
CA HIS A 181 -13.57 -14.50 17.45
C HIS A 181 -12.84 -14.19 16.14
N TYR A 182 -11.51 -14.10 16.14
CA TYR A 182 -10.74 -13.85 14.92
C TYR A 182 -10.90 -14.99 13.92
N ASN A 183 -10.73 -16.24 14.36
CA ASN A 183 -10.84 -17.41 13.48
C ASN A 183 -12.24 -17.49 12.83
N GLU A 184 -13.30 -17.19 13.59
CA GLU A 184 -14.67 -17.19 13.08
C GLU A 184 -14.98 -16.04 12.10
N ASN A 185 -14.28 -14.89 12.22
CA ASN A 185 -14.65 -13.67 11.48
C ASN A 185 -13.61 -13.19 10.45
N SER A 186 -12.40 -13.75 10.45
CA SER A 186 -11.30 -13.33 9.56
C SER A 186 -11.50 -13.76 8.10
N ASN A 187 -12.22 -14.85 7.88
CA ASN A 187 -12.55 -15.38 6.55
C ASN A 187 -14.03 -15.21 6.19
N ARG A 188 -14.76 -14.35 6.91
CA ARG A 188 -16.19 -14.14 6.60
C ARG A 188 -16.32 -13.58 5.20
N GLU A 189 -17.00 -14.32 4.32
CA GLU A 189 -17.34 -13.85 2.99
C GLU A 189 -18.08 -12.51 3.10
N TYR A 190 -17.83 -11.60 2.15
CA TYR A 190 -18.50 -10.31 2.10
C TYR A 190 -20.01 -10.52 2.17
N ALA A 191 -20.71 -9.78 3.02
CA ALA A 191 -22.16 -9.92 3.15
C ALA A 191 -22.82 -9.57 1.81
N CYS A 192 -23.44 -10.51 1.11
CA CYS A 192 -24.11 -10.20 -0.15
C CYS A 192 -25.38 -9.37 0.06
N SER A 193 -25.67 -8.43 -0.85
CA SER A 193 -26.97 -7.78 -0.97
C SER A 193 -28.05 -8.79 -1.35
N GLN A 194 -29.33 -8.39 -1.32
CA GLN A 194 -30.42 -9.25 -1.80
C GLN A 194 -30.28 -9.65 -3.28
N SER A 195 -29.46 -8.95 -4.07
CA SER A 195 -29.16 -9.26 -5.47
C SER A 195 -27.91 -10.13 -5.66
N GLY A 196 -27.24 -10.58 -4.58
CA GLY A 196 -26.05 -11.44 -4.66
C GLY A 196 -24.72 -10.68 -4.82
N GLU A 197 -24.73 -9.34 -4.76
CA GLU A 197 -23.50 -8.54 -4.87
C GLU A 197 -22.84 -8.35 -3.49
N PRO A 198 -21.51 -8.46 -3.36
CA PRO A 198 -20.82 -8.29 -2.09
C PRO A 198 -21.01 -6.87 -1.52
N SER A 199 -21.75 -6.74 -0.43
CA SER A 199 -21.95 -5.48 0.31
C SER A 199 -20.81 -5.27 1.30
N ILE A 200 -19.90 -4.37 0.97
CA ILE A 200 -18.86 -3.92 1.89
C ILE A 200 -19.44 -2.76 2.71
N ARG A 201 -19.91 -3.03 3.93
CA ARG A 201 -20.35 -1.97 4.85
C ARG A 201 -19.13 -1.34 5.52
N VAL A 202 -18.47 -0.40 4.85
CA VAL A 202 -17.36 0.37 5.42
C VAL A 202 -17.90 1.24 6.57
N LYS A 203 -17.72 0.79 7.81
CA LYS A 203 -17.97 1.62 9.00
C LYS A 203 -16.75 2.50 9.24
N TRP A 204 -16.85 3.76 8.87
CA TRP A 204 -15.84 4.76 9.20
C TRP A 204 -15.77 5.00 10.72
N PRO A 205 -14.56 5.05 11.32
CA PRO A 205 -14.43 5.61 12.66
C PRO A 205 -14.91 7.07 12.66
N LYS A 206 -15.51 7.51 13.78
CA LYS A 206 -16.17 8.83 13.92
C LYS A 206 -15.28 10.04 13.60
N ASN A 207 -13.97 9.85 13.43
CA ASN A 207 -12.98 10.90 13.17
C ASN A 207 -12.52 11.02 11.70
N THR A 208 -13.11 10.27 10.77
CA THR A 208 -12.80 10.37 9.34
C THR A 208 -13.85 11.21 8.62
N LYS A 209 -13.44 12.37 8.07
CA LYS A 209 -14.30 13.26 7.28
C LYS A 209 -14.87 12.52 6.05
N LYS A 210 -16.17 12.72 5.82
CA LYS A 210 -17.01 12.13 4.78
C LYS A 210 -16.36 12.14 3.39
N GLY A 211 -16.38 11.00 2.72
CA GLY A 211 -16.25 10.85 1.26
C GLY A 211 -17.21 9.73 0.84
N GLY A 212 -18.14 10.07 -0.05
CA GLY A 212 -19.36 9.30 -0.36
C GLY A 212 -19.15 7.94 -1.03
N ASN A 213 -20.28 7.25 -1.18
CA ASN A 213 -20.47 5.90 -1.73
C ASN A 213 -19.68 5.67 -3.03
N ILE A 214 -19.12 4.45 -3.17
CA ILE A 214 -18.34 3.98 -4.30
C ILE A 214 -18.91 2.61 -4.71
N PRO A 215 -19.58 2.46 -5.87
CA PRO A 215 -19.56 1.20 -6.61
C PRO A 215 -18.24 1.07 -7.38
N PHE A 216 -17.81 -0.18 -7.57
CA PHE A 216 -16.49 -0.61 -8.08
C PHE A 216 -16.05 0.04 -9.39
#